data_AF-A0A3D0GAU3-F1
#
_entry.id   AF-A0A3D0GAU3-F1
#
_cell.length_a   1.000
_cell.length_b   1.000
_cell.length_c   1.000
_cell.angle_alpha   90.00
_cell.angle_beta   90.00
_cell.angle_gamma   90.00
#
_symmetry.space_group_name_H-M   'P 1'
#
loop_
_entity.id
_entity.type
_entity.pdbx_description
1 polymer ?
#
loop_
_entity_poly.entity_id
_entity_poly.type
_entity_poly.pdbx_seq_one_letter_code
_entity_poly.pdbx_strand_id
1 'polypeptide(L)'
;MAKVTETDLYPPVKAWLEAMGYEVKSEIGPADVLAIRADAEPLVVELKAGFSLTLLQQAVARQSVTDAVYVAVPRWSGKSGWRAFKGNVGLAKRLGLGVLSVKLDEGQVQVHADPVEFRPRKSKLKRDRMLKEFAARAGDPNQGGTRGQITTAYKQDCARIHAHLAKHGPSKGAEIARATGVTRATRIMYDNHLGWFIRVDKGLYDLSDTGRTTSP
;
A
#
# COMPACT_ATOMS: atom_id res chain seq x y z
N MET A 1 -16.13 1.48 -26.09
CA MET A 1 -16.53 2.66 -25.29
C MET A 1 -15.78 3.86 -25.81
N ALA A 2 -16.44 5.01 -25.96
CA ALA A 2 -15.77 6.24 -26.35
C ALA A 2 -14.68 6.59 -25.33
N LYS A 3 -13.58 7.18 -25.81
CA LYS A 3 -12.47 7.60 -24.95
C LYS A 3 -12.95 8.80 -24.12
N VAL A 4 -12.99 8.64 -22.81
CA VAL A 4 -13.30 9.73 -21.87
C VAL A 4 -12.23 10.82 -21.96
N THR A 5 -12.67 12.06 -22.05
CA THR A 5 -11.84 13.27 -22.13
C THR A 5 -11.91 14.07 -20.84
N GLU A 6 -11.00 15.03 -20.65
CA GLU A 6 -11.06 15.97 -19.52
C GLU A 6 -12.33 16.84 -19.59
N THR A 7 -12.73 17.26 -20.78
CA THR A 7 -13.92 18.10 -21.00
C THR A 7 -15.22 17.40 -20.57
N ASP A 8 -15.29 16.07 -20.63
CA ASP A 8 -16.46 15.31 -20.16
C ASP A 8 -16.65 15.41 -18.64
N LEU A 9 -15.59 15.71 -17.89
CA LEU A 9 -15.63 15.82 -16.43
C LEU A 9 -16.17 17.17 -15.96
N TYR A 10 -16.06 18.21 -16.79
CA TYR A 10 -16.40 19.57 -16.37
C TYR A 10 -17.89 19.75 -16.04
N PRO A 11 -18.87 19.36 -16.88
CA PRO A 11 -20.28 19.56 -16.58
C PRO A 11 -20.74 18.99 -15.21
N PRO A 12 -20.42 17.74 -14.84
CA PRO A 12 -20.84 17.21 -13.54
C PRO A 12 -20.11 17.86 -12.36
N VAL A 13 -18.83 18.23 -12.51
CA VAL A 13 -18.08 18.95 -11.47
C VAL A 13 -18.66 20.35 -11.26
N LYS A 14 -18.98 21.06 -12.35
CA LYS A 14 -19.62 22.37 -12.31
C LYS A 14 -20.97 22.29 -11.61
N ALA A 15 -21.85 21.38 -12.04
CA ALA A 15 -23.17 21.22 -11.45
C ALA A 15 -23.10 20.88 -9.94
N TRP A 16 -22.14 20.04 -9.54
CA TRP A 16 -21.91 19.73 -8.13
C TRP A 16 -21.47 20.95 -7.31
N LEU A 17 -20.57 21.78 -7.84
CA LEU A 17 -20.12 23.03 -7.18
C LEU A 17 -21.23 24.08 -7.13
N GLU A 18 -21.97 24.29 -8.22
CA GLU A 18 -23.09 25.25 -8.28
C GLU A 18 -24.20 24.84 -7.30
N ALA A 19 -24.47 23.55 -7.15
CA ALA A 19 -25.42 23.04 -6.14
C ALA A 19 -24.99 23.35 -4.68
N MET A 20 -23.71 23.62 -4.45
CA MET A 20 -23.18 24.07 -3.15
C MET A 20 -23.11 25.61 -3.03
N GLY A 21 -23.66 26.34 -4.00
CA GLY A 21 -23.75 27.81 -3.98
C GLY A 21 -22.51 28.53 -4.51
N TYR A 22 -21.63 27.85 -5.23
CA TYR A 22 -20.50 28.50 -5.89
C TYR A 22 -20.88 29.08 -7.26
N GLU A 23 -20.31 30.24 -7.61
CA GLU A 23 -20.16 30.66 -9.00
C GLU A 23 -18.96 29.94 -9.60
N VAL A 24 -19.15 29.24 -10.73
CA VAL A 24 -18.14 28.35 -11.30
C VAL A 24 -17.77 28.76 -12.72
N LYS A 25 -16.47 28.89 -12.96
CA LYS A 25 -15.89 29.17 -14.29
C LYS A 25 -14.78 28.16 -14.60
N SER A 26 -14.66 27.79 -15.86
CA SER A 26 -13.56 26.96 -16.36
C SER A 26 -12.42 27.79 -16.94
N GLU A 27 -11.22 27.22 -17.01
CA GLU A 27 -10.05 27.79 -17.68
C GLU A 27 -9.64 29.17 -17.11
N ILE A 28 -9.68 29.31 -15.79
CA ILE A 28 -9.27 30.55 -15.12
C ILE A 28 -7.78 30.50 -14.83
N GLY A 29 -7.01 31.25 -15.63
CA GLY A 29 -5.56 31.20 -15.57
C GLY A 29 -5.09 29.75 -15.84
N PRO A 30 -4.26 29.16 -14.98
CA PRO A 30 -3.79 27.78 -15.14
C PRO A 30 -4.69 26.72 -14.48
N ALA A 31 -5.89 27.07 -13.99
CA ALA A 31 -6.81 26.16 -13.32
C ALA A 31 -7.95 25.75 -14.25
N ASP A 32 -8.22 24.44 -14.33
CA ASP A 32 -9.31 23.91 -15.17
C ASP A 32 -10.68 24.38 -14.66
N VAL A 33 -10.89 24.43 -13.33
CA VAL A 33 -12.11 24.92 -12.70
C VAL A 33 -11.76 25.81 -11.50
N LEU A 34 -12.36 27.00 -11.45
CA LEU A 34 -12.36 27.87 -10.29
C LEU A 34 -13.80 28.12 -9.82
N ALA A 35 -14.03 27.97 -8.53
CA ALA A 35 -15.31 28.16 -7.89
C ALA A 35 -15.18 29.17 -6.74
N ILE A 36 -16.03 30.20 -6.75
CA ILE A 36 -16.03 31.29 -5.77
C ILE A 36 -17.39 31.40 -5.09
N ARG A 37 -17.40 31.67 -3.78
CA ARG A 37 -18.58 32.11 -3.03
C ARG A 37 -18.16 33.09 -1.94
N ALA A 38 -19.09 33.93 -1.48
CA ALA A 38 -18.78 35.08 -0.62
C ALA A 38 -18.19 34.72 0.76
N ASP A 39 -18.47 33.53 1.27
CA ASP A 39 -18.16 33.07 2.63
C ASP A 39 -17.11 31.94 2.67
N ALA A 40 -16.36 31.73 1.59
CA ALA A 40 -15.30 30.74 1.55
C ALA A 40 -14.10 31.16 0.68
N GLU A 41 -12.96 30.55 0.97
CA GLU A 41 -11.79 30.61 0.09
C GLU A 41 -12.11 30.10 -1.32
N PRO A 42 -11.39 30.57 -2.35
CA PRO A 42 -11.51 30.02 -3.70
C PRO A 42 -11.31 28.51 -3.70
N LEU A 43 -12.16 27.78 -4.41
CA LEU A 43 -12.02 26.33 -4.61
C LEU A 43 -11.53 26.06 -6.03
N VAL A 44 -10.46 25.27 -6.16
CA VAL A 44 -9.89 24.90 -7.45
C VAL A 44 -10.07 23.40 -7.70
N VAL A 45 -10.45 23.02 -8.92
CA VAL A 45 -10.47 21.61 -9.35
C VAL A 45 -9.64 21.42 -10.60
N GLU A 46 -8.67 20.50 -10.56
CA GLU A 46 -7.91 20.03 -11.72
C GLU A 46 -8.57 18.75 -12.28
N LEU A 47 -8.84 18.71 -13.58
CA LEU A 47 -9.55 17.64 -14.27
C LEU A 47 -8.56 16.77 -15.05
N LYS A 48 -8.69 15.44 -14.96
CA LYS A 48 -7.90 14.54 -15.81
C LYS A 48 -8.67 13.27 -16.15
N ALA A 49 -8.54 12.78 -17.38
CA ALA A 49 -9.12 11.51 -17.81
C ALA A 49 -8.58 10.29 -17.02
N GLY A 50 -7.52 10.47 -16.23
CA GLY A 50 -7.02 9.47 -15.31
C GLY A 50 -6.07 10.08 -14.30
N PHE A 51 -5.89 9.37 -13.19
CA PHE A 51 -4.99 9.81 -12.13
C PHE A 51 -3.53 9.70 -12.62
N SER A 52 -2.77 10.80 -12.53
CA SER A 52 -1.40 10.88 -13.03
C SER A 52 -0.51 11.74 -12.11
N LEU A 53 0.81 11.62 -12.24
CA LEU A 53 1.75 12.49 -11.52
C LEU A 53 1.58 13.96 -11.95
N THR A 54 1.32 14.21 -13.23
CA THR A 54 1.07 15.56 -13.76
C THR A 54 -0.13 16.21 -13.10
N LEU A 55 -1.25 15.49 -12.97
CA LEU A 55 -2.45 15.99 -12.26
C LEU A 55 -2.12 16.41 -10.82
N LEU A 56 -1.34 15.58 -10.11
CA LEU A 56 -0.92 15.89 -8.74
C LEU A 56 -0.01 17.12 -8.69
N GLN A 57 0.92 17.26 -9.63
CA GLN A 57 1.83 18.40 -9.70
C GLN A 57 1.08 19.70 -9.98
N GLN A 58 0.12 19.68 -10.91
CA GLN A 58 -0.75 20.82 -11.20
C GLN A 58 -1.54 21.22 -9.95
N ALA A 59 -2.21 20.26 -9.31
CA ALA A 59 -3.00 20.50 -8.11
C ALA A 59 -2.16 21.05 -6.94
N VAL A 60 -0.96 20.51 -6.70
CA VAL A 60 -0.04 21.06 -5.70
C VAL A 60 0.38 22.50 -6.06
N ALA A 61 0.60 22.80 -7.34
CA ALA A 61 0.91 24.17 -7.75
C ALA A 61 -0.26 25.15 -7.46
N ARG A 62 -1.52 24.68 -7.54
CA ARG A 62 -2.70 25.48 -7.16
C ARG A 62 -2.79 25.78 -5.67
N GLN A 63 -2.13 24.99 -4.82
CA GLN A 63 -2.11 25.26 -3.37
C GLN A 63 -1.41 26.58 -3.00
N SER A 64 -0.63 27.17 -3.91
CA SER A 64 -0.13 28.54 -3.76
C SER A 64 -1.22 29.61 -3.79
N VAL A 65 -2.44 29.27 -4.25
CA VAL A 65 -3.59 30.16 -4.37
C VAL A 65 -4.61 29.91 -3.26
N THR A 66 -4.86 28.64 -2.90
CA THR A 66 -5.86 28.24 -1.91
C THR A 66 -5.55 26.83 -1.37
N ASP A 67 -5.93 26.53 -0.13
CA ASP A 67 -5.88 25.16 0.38
C ASP A 67 -7.01 24.28 -0.17
N ALA A 68 -8.10 24.87 -0.67
CA ALA A 68 -9.28 24.15 -1.16
C ALA A 68 -9.08 23.63 -2.61
N VAL A 69 -8.10 22.76 -2.80
CA VAL A 69 -7.77 22.17 -4.11
C VAL A 69 -8.23 20.72 -4.19
N TYR A 70 -8.98 20.40 -5.24
CA TYR A 70 -9.40 19.04 -5.58
C TYR A 70 -8.78 18.57 -6.90
N VAL A 71 -8.59 17.26 -7.01
CA VAL A 71 -8.40 16.58 -8.31
C VAL A 71 -9.64 15.79 -8.65
N ALA A 72 -10.07 15.81 -9.91
CA ALA A 72 -11.20 15.03 -10.39
C ALA A 72 -10.80 14.11 -11.56
N VAL A 73 -11.20 12.85 -11.45
CA VAL A 73 -10.95 11.82 -12.48
C VAL A 73 -12.21 10.99 -12.74
N PRO A 74 -12.34 10.28 -13.87
CA PRO A 74 -13.42 9.35 -14.06
C PRO A 74 -13.41 8.25 -13.00
N ARG A 75 -14.59 7.72 -12.69
CA ARG A 75 -14.73 6.56 -11.82
C ARG A 75 -14.02 5.36 -12.43
N TRP A 76 -13.28 4.65 -11.59
CA TRP A 76 -12.49 3.48 -12.02
C TRP A 76 -13.39 2.36 -12.56
N SER A 77 -12.80 1.47 -13.35
CA SER A 77 -13.41 0.22 -13.79
C SER A 77 -12.71 -0.99 -13.14
N GLY A 78 -13.52 -1.96 -12.70
CA GLY A 78 -13.03 -3.24 -12.16
C GLY A 78 -12.16 -3.13 -10.91
N LYS A 79 -11.61 -4.28 -10.50
CA LYS A 79 -10.85 -4.43 -9.26
C LYS A 79 -9.44 -3.81 -9.34
N SER A 80 -8.81 -3.86 -10.52
CA SER A 80 -7.49 -3.26 -10.76
C SER A 80 -7.55 -1.73 -10.73
N GLY A 81 -8.52 -1.14 -11.45
CA GLY A 81 -8.74 0.31 -11.43
C GLY A 81 -9.05 0.83 -10.03
N TRP A 82 -9.90 0.12 -9.27
CA TRP A 82 -10.17 0.46 -7.87
C TRP A 82 -8.90 0.50 -7.01
N ARG A 83 -8.04 -0.53 -7.13
CA ARG A 83 -6.80 -0.60 -6.35
C ARG A 83 -5.84 0.55 -6.68
N ALA A 84 -5.71 0.89 -7.96
CA ALA A 84 -4.91 2.02 -8.41
C ALA A 84 -5.48 3.34 -7.86
N PHE A 85 -6.78 3.58 -8.02
CA PHE A 85 -7.47 4.76 -7.50
C PHE A 85 -7.30 4.91 -5.98
N LYS A 86 -7.55 3.84 -5.21
CA LYS A 86 -7.40 3.84 -3.76
C LYS A 86 -5.97 4.15 -3.30
N GLY A 87 -4.97 3.66 -4.03
CA GLY A 87 -3.56 4.01 -3.78
C GLY A 87 -3.30 5.50 -3.93
N ASN A 88 -3.85 6.10 -5.00
CA ASN A 88 -3.70 7.52 -5.31
C ASN A 88 -4.43 8.45 -4.33
N VAL A 89 -5.60 8.05 -3.80
CA VAL A 89 -6.27 8.80 -2.72
C VAL A 89 -5.36 8.94 -1.49
N GLY A 90 -4.59 7.90 -1.17
CA GLY A 90 -3.63 7.95 -0.06
C GLY A 90 -2.48 8.93 -0.28
N LEU A 91 -2.08 9.16 -1.54
CA LEU A 91 -1.07 10.15 -1.91
C LEU A 91 -1.65 11.56 -1.91
N ALA A 92 -2.83 11.77 -2.50
CA ALA A 92 -3.53 13.06 -2.48
C ALA A 92 -3.75 13.57 -1.05
N LYS A 93 -4.19 12.69 -0.14
CA LYS A 93 -4.30 13.02 1.29
C LYS A 93 -2.99 13.47 1.92
N ARG A 94 -1.84 12.95 1.47
CA ARG A 94 -0.52 13.37 1.97
C ARG A 94 -0.09 14.73 1.47
N LEU A 95 -0.59 15.11 0.29
CA LEU A 95 -0.37 16.40 -0.34
C LEU A 95 -1.41 17.44 0.12
N GLY A 96 -2.36 17.08 0.98
CA GLY A 96 -3.44 17.98 1.40
C GLY A 96 -4.47 18.26 0.31
N LEU A 97 -4.58 17.40 -0.70
CA LEU A 97 -5.50 17.56 -1.82
C LEU A 97 -6.81 16.79 -1.57
N GLY A 98 -7.92 17.41 -1.99
CA GLY A 98 -9.21 16.75 -2.14
C GLY A 98 -9.23 15.82 -3.36
N VAL A 99 -10.09 14.81 -3.33
CA VAL A 99 -10.22 13.83 -4.43
C VAL A 99 -11.67 13.59 -4.78
N LEU A 100 -11.99 13.82 -6.05
CA LEU A 100 -13.28 13.57 -6.66
C LEU A 100 -13.17 12.42 -7.67
N SER A 101 -14.22 11.62 -7.76
CA SER A 101 -14.45 10.75 -8.92
C SER A 101 -15.76 11.11 -9.59
N VAL A 102 -15.78 11.08 -10.91
CA VAL A 102 -16.99 11.35 -11.71
C VAL A 102 -17.49 10.07 -12.36
N LYS A 103 -18.73 9.70 -12.08
CA LYS A 103 -19.44 8.63 -12.78
C LYS A 103 -20.22 9.24 -13.93
N LEU A 104 -19.61 9.23 -15.12
CA LEU A 104 -20.05 10.01 -16.29
C LEU A 104 -21.42 9.62 -16.85
N ASP A 105 -21.77 8.33 -16.80
CA ASP A 105 -23.08 7.81 -17.21
C ASP A 105 -24.23 8.35 -16.35
N GLU A 106 -23.95 8.73 -15.10
CA GLU A 106 -24.94 9.27 -14.15
C GLU A 106 -24.72 10.76 -13.85
N GLY A 107 -23.67 11.39 -14.39
CA GLY A 107 -23.28 12.75 -14.04
C GLY A 107 -22.94 12.94 -12.55
N GLN A 108 -22.62 11.86 -11.83
CA GLN A 108 -22.49 11.91 -10.38
C GLN A 108 -21.03 12.14 -9.94
N VAL A 109 -20.83 13.15 -9.09
CA VAL A 109 -19.56 13.39 -8.39
C VAL A 109 -19.56 12.67 -7.04
N GLN A 110 -18.48 11.97 -6.71
CA GLN A 110 -18.24 11.44 -5.38
C GLN A 110 -16.93 12.01 -4.81
N VAL A 111 -17.01 12.53 -3.59
CA VAL A 111 -15.84 12.95 -2.79
C VAL A 111 -15.26 11.73 -2.06
N HIS A 112 -13.94 11.55 -2.17
CA HIS A 112 -13.18 10.47 -1.51
C HIS A 112 -12.22 10.99 -0.43
N ALA A 113 -11.89 12.28 -0.52
CA ALA A 113 -11.09 13.02 0.44
C ALA A 113 -11.40 14.51 0.29
N ASP A 114 -11.51 15.21 1.42
CA ASP A 114 -11.47 16.67 1.45
C ASP A 114 -10.01 17.14 1.57
N PRO A 115 -9.68 18.33 1.03
CA PRO A 115 -8.38 18.94 1.19
C PRO A 115 -8.21 19.37 2.65
N VAL A 116 -7.39 18.64 3.39
CA VAL A 116 -7.10 18.91 4.80
C VAL A 116 -5.62 18.70 5.07
N GLU A 117 -5.09 19.41 6.06
CA GLU A 117 -3.71 19.24 6.53
C GLU A 117 -3.40 17.75 6.80
N PHE A 118 -2.36 17.23 6.15
CA PHE A 118 -1.95 15.84 6.39
C PHE A 118 -1.17 15.71 7.70
N ARG A 119 -1.70 14.91 8.62
CA ARG A 119 -0.99 14.52 9.85
C ARG A 119 -0.54 13.06 9.78
N PRO A 120 0.77 12.79 9.57
CA PRO A 120 1.26 11.42 9.42
C PRO A 120 1.08 10.59 10.70
N ARG A 121 0.29 9.51 10.63
CA ARG A 121 0.23 8.51 11.71
C ARG A 121 1.27 7.41 11.49
N LYS A 122 2.31 7.39 12.32
CA LYS A 122 3.31 6.31 12.32
C LYS A 122 2.73 5.04 12.96
N SER A 123 3.03 3.88 12.39
CA SER A 123 2.64 2.59 12.97
C SER A 123 3.78 2.03 13.81
N LYS A 124 3.66 2.15 15.14
CA LYS A 124 4.63 1.58 16.10
C LYS A 124 4.83 0.08 15.86
N LEU A 125 3.74 -0.66 15.67
CA LEU A 125 3.79 -2.09 15.37
C LEU A 125 4.60 -2.44 14.11
N LYS A 126 4.40 -1.70 13.00
CA LYS A 126 5.18 -1.95 11.76
C LYS A 126 6.66 -1.62 11.95
N ARG A 127 6.96 -0.51 12.62
CA ARG A 127 8.33 -0.12 12.95
C ARG A 127 9.02 -1.20 13.78
N ASP A 128 8.38 -1.65 14.85
CA ASP A 128 8.98 -2.62 15.78
C ASP A 128 9.18 -3.99 15.11
N ARG A 129 8.26 -4.41 14.21
CA ARG A 129 8.46 -5.60 13.38
C ARG A 129 9.67 -5.49 12.46
N MET A 130 9.88 -4.34 11.81
CA MET A 130 11.05 -4.12 10.96
C MET A 130 12.34 -4.16 11.76
N LEU A 131 12.38 -3.51 12.92
CA LEU A 131 13.55 -3.51 13.80
C LEU A 131 13.86 -4.91 14.35
N LYS A 132 12.82 -5.68 14.73
CA LYS A 132 12.98 -7.06 15.19
C LYS A 132 13.52 -7.97 14.10
N GLU A 133 13.01 -7.87 12.88
CA GLU A 133 13.53 -8.64 11.74
C GLU A 133 14.97 -8.25 11.42
N PHE A 134 15.30 -6.96 11.44
CA PHE A 134 16.67 -6.48 11.21
C PHE A 134 17.64 -7.04 12.26
N ALA A 135 17.30 -6.95 13.55
CA ALA A 135 18.14 -7.43 14.64
C ALA A 135 18.29 -8.97 14.64
N ALA A 136 17.27 -9.70 14.22
CA ALA A 136 17.30 -11.17 14.18
C ALA A 136 18.03 -11.73 12.95
N ARG A 137 18.16 -10.94 11.87
CA ARG A 137 18.81 -11.37 10.64
C ARG A 137 20.32 -11.38 10.82
N ALA A 138 20.94 -12.51 10.54
CA ALA A 138 22.40 -12.63 10.57
C ALA A 138 23.00 -12.15 9.25
N GLY A 139 23.90 -11.16 9.32
CA GLY A 139 24.54 -10.55 8.15
C GLY A 139 23.56 -9.86 7.21
N ASP A 140 24.02 -9.59 5.99
CA ASP A 140 23.18 -9.07 4.90
C ASP A 140 23.09 -10.10 3.76
N PRO A 141 22.27 -11.14 3.90
CA PRO A 141 22.25 -12.27 2.97
C PRO A 141 21.52 -11.96 1.65
N ASN A 142 20.99 -10.74 1.47
CA ASN A 142 20.19 -10.38 0.30
C ASN A 142 20.84 -9.25 -0.47
N GLN A 143 20.84 -9.35 -1.80
CA GLN A 143 21.11 -8.19 -2.65
C GLN A 143 19.87 -7.27 -2.71
N GLY A 144 20.07 -5.96 -2.54
CA GLY A 144 19.01 -4.97 -2.63
C GLY A 144 18.31 -4.99 -3.99
N GLY A 145 16.97 -4.92 -3.99
CA GLY A 145 16.16 -4.90 -5.21
C GLY A 145 15.90 -6.28 -5.85
N THR A 146 16.35 -7.37 -5.23
CA THR A 146 16.10 -8.72 -5.74
C THR A 146 14.60 -9.03 -5.84
N ARG A 147 14.17 -9.51 -7.03
CA ARG A 147 12.79 -9.98 -7.31
C ARG A 147 12.58 -11.46 -6.97
N GLY A 148 13.63 -12.16 -6.57
CA GLY A 148 13.64 -13.57 -6.19
C GLY A 148 13.31 -13.80 -4.71
N GLN A 149 13.71 -14.97 -4.20
CA GLN A 149 13.49 -15.31 -2.80
C GLN A 149 14.33 -14.44 -1.87
N ILE A 150 13.70 -13.89 -0.83
CA ILE A 150 14.37 -13.16 0.24
C ILE A 150 14.72 -14.13 1.37
N THR A 151 15.98 -14.11 1.80
CA THR A 151 16.46 -14.78 3.02
C THR A 151 16.11 -13.90 4.22
N THR A 152 15.12 -14.35 5.00
CA THR A 152 14.66 -13.69 6.23
C THR A 152 15.28 -14.34 7.46
N ALA A 153 15.20 -13.69 8.62
CA ALA A 153 15.63 -14.30 9.88
C ALA A 153 14.86 -15.60 10.16
N TYR A 154 13.59 -15.69 9.77
CA TYR A 154 12.81 -16.93 9.84
C TYR A 154 13.41 -18.04 8.98
N LYS A 155 13.81 -17.76 7.73
CA LYS A 155 14.45 -18.77 6.87
C LYS A 155 15.82 -19.20 7.40
N GLN A 156 16.59 -18.27 7.95
CA GLN A 156 17.87 -18.60 8.61
C GLN A 156 17.64 -19.52 9.82
N ASP A 157 16.61 -19.28 10.61
CA ASP A 157 16.23 -20.18 11.71
C ASP A 157 15.79 -21.56 11.19
N CYS A 158 14.97 -21.62 10.13
CA CYS A 158 14.61 -22.89 9.49
C CYS A 158 15.86 -23.65 9.00
N ALA A 159 16.83 -22.96 8.38
CA ALA A 159 18.06 -23.56 7.89
C ALA A 159 18.92 -24.13 9.04
N ARG A 160 19.02 -23.43 10.18
CA ARG A 160 19.72 -23.93 11.38
C ARG A 160 19.06 -25.19 11.94
N ILE A 161 17.73 -25.19 12.03
CA ILE A 161 16.93 -26.35 12.50
C ILE A 161 17.11 -27.52 11.53
N HIS A 162 17.00 -27.25 10.23
CA HIS A 162 17.17 -28.24 9.17
C HIS A 162 18.54 -28.91 9.27
N ALA A 163 19.62 -28.12 9.32
CA ALA A 163 20.98 -28.62 9.45
C ALA A 163 21.19 -29.49 10.71
N HIS A 164 20.54 -29.14 11.83
CA HIS A 164 20.60 -29.94 13.04
C HIS A 164 19.91 -31.31 12.86
N LEU A 165 18.69 -31.33 12.31
CA LEU A 165 17.93 -32.57 12.07
C LEU A 165 18.59 -33.45 11.01
N ALA A 166 19.15 -32.86 9.95
CA ALA A 166 19.89 -33.61 8.92
C ALA A 166 21.10 -34.35 9.52
N LYS A 167 21.73 -33.77 10.54
CA LYS A 167 22.92 -34.36 11.20
C LYS A 167 22.58 -35.36 12.30
N HIS A 168 21.52 -35.14 13.08
CA HIS A 168 21.23 -35.91 14.30
C HIS A 168 19.96 -36.77 14.22
N GLY A 169 19.16 -36.63 13.16
CA GLY A 169 17.88 -37.32 13.00
C GLY A 169 16.77 -36.77 13.91
N PRO A 170 15.70 -37.57 14.12
CA PRO A 170 14.55 -37.18 14.94
C PRO A 170 14.97 -36.68 16.32
N SER A 171 14.59 -35.44 16.66
CA SER A 171 15.04 -34.77 17.89
C SER A 171 13.90 -34.02 18.57
N LYS A 172 13.97 -33.85 19.90
CA LYS A 172 12.93 -33.10 20.62
C LYS A 172 13.08 -31.61 20.31
N GLY A 173 11.95 -30.92 20.17
CA GLY A 173 11.97 -29.48 19.87
C GLY A 173 12.77 -28.63 20.86
N ALA A 174 12.77 -29.00 22.14
CA ALA A 174 13.57 -28.34 23.17
C ALA A 174 15.09 -28.59 23.03
N GLU A 175 15.49 -29.78 22.59
CA GLU A 175 16.90 -30.11 22.34
C GLU A 175 17.43 -29.35 21.14
N ILE A 176 16.64 -29.30 20.06
CA ILE A 176 16.95 -28.54 18.85
C ILE A 176 17.11 -27.05 19.17
N ALA A 177 16.18 -26.47 19.95
CA ALA A 177 16.25 -25.06 20.36
C ALA A 177 17.54 -24.76 21.14
N ARG A 178 17.93 -25.64 22.06
CA ARG A 178 19.16 -25.50 22.86
C ARG A 178 20.41 -25.62 21.99
N ALA A 179 20.43 -26.58 21.07
CA ALA A 179 21.58 -26.85 20.22
C ALA A 179 21.81 -25.79 19.14
N THR A 180 20.74 -25.20 18.60
CA THR A 180 20.80 -24.23 17.49
C THR A 180 20.75 -22.77 17.96
N GLY A 181 20.40 -22.53 19.22
CA GLY A 181 20.08 -21.19 19.74
C GLY A 181 18.72 -20.64 19.26
N VAL A 182 17.98 -21.40 18.43
CA VAL A 182 16.68 -20.97 17.91
C VAL A 182 15.60 -21.26 18.97
N THR A 183 15.37 -20.31 19.86
CA THR A 183 14.43 -20.44 21.00
C THR A 183 13.01 -20.80 20.57
N ARG A 184 12.61 -20.44 19.35
CA ARG A 184 11.30 -20.73 18.75
C ARG A 184 11.24 -22.01 17.89
N ALA A 185 12.24 -22.89 17.96
CA ALA A 185 12.38 -24.04 17.06
C ALA A 185 11.12 -24.92 17.01
N THR A 186 10.56 -25.28 18.16
CA THR A 186 9.32 -26.08 18.24
C THR A 186 8.17 -25.43 17.48
N ARG A 187 8.00 -24.10 17.58
CA ARG A 187 6.92 -23.39 16.90
C ARG A 187 7.15 -23.33 15.39
N ILE A 188 8.39 -23.10 14.96
CA ILE A 188 8.76 -23.11 13.53
C ILE A 188 8.45 -24.48 12.90
N MET A 189 8.86 -25.56 13.54
CA MET A 189 8.61 -26.92 13.02
C MET A 189 7.13 -27.30 13.09
N TYR A 190 6.38 -26.78 14.06
CA TYR A 190 4.94 -26.98 14.14
C TYR A 190 4.17 -26.22 13.06
N ASP A 191 4.47 -24.94 12.85
CA ASP A 191 3.81 -24.11 11.82
C ASP A 191 4.22 -24.52 10.41
N ASN A 192 5.46 -25.03 10.25
CA ASN A 192 6.00 -25.66 9.06
C ASN A 192 5.73 -24.94 7.74
N HIS A 193 5.86 -23.60 7.71
CA HIS A 193 5.55 -22.80 6.51
C HIS A 193 6.37 -23.18 5.26
N LEU A 194 7.52 -23.84 5.41
CA LEU A 194 8.37 -24.30 4.30
C LEU A 194 8.14 -25.78 3.93
N GLY A 195 7.33 -26.51 4.71
CA GLY A 195 7.09 -27.94 4.49
C GLY A 195 8.27 -28.85 4.85
N TRP A 196 9.37 -28.34 5.42
CA TRP A 196 10.60 -29.08 5.68
C TRP A 196 10.55 -30.04 6.87
N PHE A 197 9.60 -29.85 7.78
CA PHE A 197 9.57 -30.56 9.06
C PHE A 197 8.35 -31.48 9.15
N ILE A 198 8.46 -32.56 9.90
CA ILE A 198 7.34 -33.44 10.26
C ILE A 198 7.41 -33.76 11.75
N ARG A 199 6.24 -33.86 12.40
CA ARG A 199 6.13 -34.33 13.77
C ARG A 199 5.97 -35.86 13.74
N VAL A 200 6.98 -36.57 14.21
CA VAL A 200 6.99 -38.05 14.22
C VAL A 200 6.39 -38.62 15.50
N ASP A 201 6.45 -37.88 16.61
CA ASP A 201 5.81 -38.22 17.89
C ASP A 201 5.59 -36.95 18.74
N LYS A 202 5.12 -37.10 19.99
CA LYS A 202 4.87 -36.01 20.93
C LYS A 202 6.15 -35.21 21.22
N GLY A 203 6.25 -34.05 20.57
CA GLY A 203 7.37 -33.12 20.72
C GLY A 203 8.64 -33.55 19.99
N LEU A 204 8.59 -34.65 19.23
CA LEU A 204 9.68 -35.20 18.44
C LEU A 204 9.46 -34.84 16.96
N TYR A 205 10.48 -34.24 16.35
CA TYR A 205 10.42 -33.73 14.99
C TYR A 205 11.58 -34.26 14.16
N ASP A 206 11.34 -34.43 12.87
CA ASP A 206 12.34 -34.83 11.88
C ASP A 206 12.12 -34.06 10.56
N LEU A 207 12.99 -34.25 9.58
CA LEU A 207 12.81 -33.75 8.23
C LEU A 207 11.73 -34.57 7.49
N SER A 208 10.82 -33.85 6.83
CA SER A 208 9.91 -34.42 5.84
C SER A 208 10.68 -34.82 4.57
N ASP A 209 10.05 -35.54 3.65
CA ASP A 209 10.65 -35.87 2.35
C ASP A 209 11.06 -34.61 1.56
N THR A 210 10.24 -33.56 1.63
CA THR A 210 10.57 -32.23 1.07
C THR A 210 11.79 -31.64 1.76
N GLY A 211 11.88 -31.74 3.09
CA GLY A 211 13.04 -31.29 3.85
C GLY A 211 14.32 -32.03 3.45
N ARG A 212 14.26 -33.35 3.24
CA ARG A 212 15.43 -34.16 2.86
C ARG A 212 15.93 -33.91 1.44
N THR A 213 15.03 -33.56 0.53
CA THR A 213 15.37 -33.30 -0.88
C THR A 213 15.76 -31.85 -1.15
N THR A 214 15.43 -30.92 -0.24
CA THR A 214 15.79 -29.51 -0.37
C THR A 214 17.06 -29.20 0.41
N SER A 215 18.11 -28.71 -0.26
CA SER A 215 19.23 -28.07 0.45
C SER A 215 18.82 -26.65 0.89
N PRO A 216 19.05 -26.28 2.16
CA PRO A 216 18.70 -24.98 2.71
C PRO A 216 19.55 -23.81 2.19
#